data_AF-A0A0J9T913-F1
#
_entry.id   AF-A0A0J9T913-F1
#
_cell.length_a   1.000
_cell.length_b   1.000
_cell.length_c   1.000
_cell.angle_alpha   90.00
_cell.angle_beta   90.00
_cell.angle_gamma   90.00
#
_symmetry.space_group_name_H-M   'P 1'
#
loop_
_entity.id
_entity.type
_entity.pdbx_description
1 polymer ?
#
loop_
_entity_poly.entity_id
_entity_poly.type
_entity_poly.pdbx_seq_one_letter_code
_entity_poly.pdbx_strand_id
1 'polypeptide(L)'
;MAAFLRAFPQKNTSPRNARVYNNLEKVNTHIKDLDILNKWKENYHLRIVLNSYFSDHLQKAVLNVKEKVSQYPQFIIAGPIPQKTIKKRFTFLRSPHVDKDSREQFEIRQYGCKLDIFLNSSVSLRGSEFTNFLSVKLPRFVGFEYYFEENYKGLKKGEVQNLKKKKKYVSKYYTNLLNGKEKKKIVELLLENAKYMNVRLPRNVYDLYKFPLHILQHYYKKTMEKKKWYHENEDLMKKIESLSFD
;
A
#
# COMPACT_ATOMS: atom_id res chain seq x y z
N MET A 1 32.65 -16.28 -61.09
CA MET A 1 32.80 -16.10 -59.63
C MET A 1 31.43 -15.72 -59.09
N ALA A 2 30.69 -16.67 -58.51
CA ALA A 2 30.41 -16.75 -57.06
C ALA A 2 29.76 -15.45 -56.52
N ALA A 3 28.55 -15.43 -55.97
CA ALA A 3 28.04 -16.35 -54.95
C ALA A 3 26.50 -16.48 -54.96
N PHE A 4 26.05 -17.71 -54.72
CA PHE A 4 24.68 -18.08 -54.35
C PHE A 4 24.36 -17.50 -52.96
N LEU A 5 23.52 -16.48 -52.86
CA LEU A 5 22.88 -16.10 -51.59
C LEU A 5 21.57 -16.89 -51.45
N ARG A 6 21.64 -18.04 -50.78
CA ARG A 6 20.45 -18.72 -50.26
C ARG A 6 19.84 -17.83 -49.17
N ALA A 7 18.71 -17.20 -49.48
CA ALA A 7 17.86 -16.60 -48.45
C ALA A 7 17.25 -17.73 -47.61
N PHE A 8 17.67 -17.82 -46.34
CA PHE A 8 17.07 -18.73 -45.37
C PHE A 8 15.58 -18.40 -45.19
N PRO A 9 14.68 -19.40 -45.07
CA PRO A 9 13.29 -19.14 -44.72
C PRO A 9 13.26 -18.56 -43.32
N GLN A 10 12.68 -17.36 -43.16
CA GLN A 10 12.37 -16.84 -41.83
C GLN A 10 11.40 -17.81 -41.16
N LYS A 11 11.89 -18.55 -40.16
CA LYS A 11 11.01 -19.29 -39.25
C LYS A 11 10.14 -18.25 -38.56
N ASN A 12 8.84 -18.23 -38.87
CA ASN A 12 7.83 -17.57 -38.06
C ASN A 12 7.83 -18.18 -36.66
N THR A 13 8.70 -17.68 -35.78
CA THR A 13 8.59 -17.91 -34.35
C THR A 13 7.46 -17.01 -33.85
N SER A 14 6.22 -17.49 -33.93
CA SER A 14 5.18 -16.96 -33.05
C SER A 14 5.71 -17.08 -31.61
N PRO A 15 5.67 -16.02 -30.78
CA PRO A 15 6.02 -16.17 -29.38
C PRO A 15 4.92 -17.02 -28.74
N ARG A 16 5.13 -18.33 -28.65
CA ARG A 16 4.18 -19.28 -28.04
C ARG A 16 3.95 -19.01 -26.55
N ASN A 17 4.75 -18.13 -25.94
CA ASN A 17 4.66 -17.79 -24.52
C ASN A 17 3.89 -16.49 -24.20
N ALA A 18 3.42 -15.72 -25.19
CA ALA A 18 2.67 -14.48 -24.90
C ALA A 18 1.24 -14.73 -24.41
N ARG A 19 0.62 -15.87 -24.73
CA ARG A 19 -0.78 -16.17 -24.36
C ARG A 19 -1.00 -16.49 -22.87
N VAL A 20 0.00 -17.04 -22.18
CA VAL A 20 -0.13 -17.49 -20.78
C VAL A 20 -0.08 -16.30 -19.82
N TYR A 21 0.81 -15.33 -20.06
CA TYR A 21 0.88 -14.10 -19.27
C TYR A 21 -0.34 -13.19 -19.47
N ASN A 22 -0.94 -13.18 -20.66
CA ASN A 22 -2.18 -12.43 -20.92
C ASN A 22 -3.35 -12.91 -20.04
N ASN A 23 -3.42 -14.21 -19.72
CA ASN A 23 -4.50 -14.73 -18.87
C ASN A 23 -4.26 -14.38 -17.40
N LEU A 24 -3.03 -14.47 -16.92
CA LEU A 24 -2.69 -14.09 -15.54
C LEU A 24 -2.86 -12.58 -15.33
N GLU A 25 -2.46 -11.75 -16.29
CA GLU A 25 -2.69 -10.30 -16.28
C GLU A 25 -4.20 -9.97 -16.33
N LYS A 26 -4.97 -10.66 -17.18
CA LYS A 26 -6.44 -10.53 -17.21
C LYS A 26 -7.10 -10.94 -15.90
N VAL A 27 -6.63 -12.02 -15.27
CA VAL A 27 -7.13 -12.47 -13.96
C VAL A 27 -6.74 -11.47 -12.87
N ASN A 28 -5.52 -10.95 -12.89
CA ASN A 28 -5.05 -9.95 -11.92
C ASN A 28 -5.78 -8.61 -12.08
N THR A 29 -6.08 -8.18 -13.31
CA THR A 29 -6.90 -6.99 -13.57
C THR A 29 -8.34 -7.22 -13.11
N HIS A 30 -8.92 -8.39 -13.40
CA HIS A 30 -10.26 -8.76 -12.92
C HIS A 30 -10.35 -8.84 -11.39
N ILE A 31 -9.34 -9.38 -10.70
CA ILE A 31 -9.27 -9.41 -9.22
C ILE A 31 -9.17 -8.00 -8.66
N LYS A 32 -8.37 -7.12 -9.28
CA LYS A 32 -8.29 -5.70 -8.89
C LYS A 32 -9.62 -4.99 -9.10
N ASP A 33 -10.30 -5.24 -10.22
CA ASP A 33 -11.61 -4.66 -10.51
C ASP A 33 -12.67 -5.13 -9.49
N LEU A 34 -12.67 -6.42 -9.13
CA LEU A 34 -13.55 -6.96 -8.09
C LEU A 34 -13.25 -6.36 -6.69
N ASP A 35 -11.97 -6.19 -6.34
CA ASP A 35 -11.56 -5.56 -5.08
C ASP A 35 -11.99 -4.09 -5.03
N ILE A 36 -11.89 -3.36 -6.15
CA ILE A 36 -12.37 -1.99 -6.28
C ILE A 36 -13.90 -1.92 -6.11
N LEU A 37 -14.64 -2.83 -6.74
CA LEU A 37 -16.10 -2.89 -6.62
C LEU A 37 -16.54 -3.22 -5.18
N ASN A 38 -15.86 -4.14 -4.52
CA ASN A 38 -16.11 -4.48 -3.12
C ASN A 38 -15.80 -3.27 -2.22
N LYS A 39 -14.65 -2.61 -2.43
CA LYS A 39 -14.30 -1.36 -1.72
C LYS A 39 -15.34 -0.26 -1.93
N TRP A 40 -15.90 -0.11 -3.13
CA TRP A 40 -16.93 0.91 -3.35
C TRP A 40 -18.22 0.58 -2.59
N LYS A 41 -18.66 -0.68 -2.60
CA LYS A 41 -19.84 -1.12 -1.82
C LYS A 41 -19.64 -0.96 -0.31
N GLU A 42 -18.42 -1.16 0.17
CA GLU A 42 -18.09 -1.03 1.59
C GLU A 42 -17.96 0.42 2.05
N ASN A 43 -17.71 1.38 1.14
CA ASN A 43 -17.45 2.80 1.42
C ASN A 43 -18.67 3.70 1.12
N TYR A 44 -18.65 4.95 1.58
CA TYR A 44 -19.81 5.87 1.40
C TYR A 44 -19.97 6.30 -0.05
N HIS A 45 -18.91 6.86 -0.64
CA HIS A 45 -18.92 7.38 -2.00
C HIS A 45 -17.51 7.48 -2.57
N LEU A 46 -17.42 7.53 -3.90
CA LEU A 46 -16.20 7.85 -4.62
C LEU A 46 -16.08 9.37 -4.69
N ARG A 47 -14.94 9.91 -4.27
CA ARG A 47 -14.66 11.34 -4.35
C ARG A 47 -13.58 11.58 -5.40
N ILE A 48 -13.88 12.46 -6.34
CA ILE A 48 -12.95 12.94 -7.36
C ILE A 48 -12.55 14.36 -6.99
N VAL A 49 -11.25 14.64 -7.03
CA VAL A 49 -10.68 15.96 -6.80
C VAL A 49 -10.02 16.45 -8.08
N LEU A 50 -10.46 17.61 -8.55
CA LEU A 50 -9.92 18.30 -9.71
C LEU A 50 -9.22 19.56 -9.27
N ASN A 51 -7.97 19.75 -9.72
CA ASN A 51 -7.15 20.90 -9.36
C ASN A 51 -6.56 21.54 -10.61
N SER A 52 -6.55 22.88 -10.70
CA SER A 52 -5.89 23.60 -11.80
C SER A 52 -5.47 25.01 -11.40
N TYR A 53 -4.51 25.58 -12.12
CA TYR A 53 -4.17 27.01 -12.05
C TYR A 53 -5.11 27.87 -12.90
N PHE A 54 -5.82 27.28 -13.85
CA PHE A 54 -6.74 27.97 -14.76
C PHE A 54 -8.19 27.63 -14.42
N SER A 55 -9.02 28.65 -14.17
CA SER A 55 -10.45 28.48 -13.87
C SER A 55 -11.20 27.78 -15.01
N ASP A 56 -10.90 28.17 -16.25
CA ASP A 56 -11.68 27.76 -17.41
C ASP A 56 -11.43 26.29 -17.74
N HIS A 57 -10.20 25.83 -17.55
CA HIS A 57 -9.84 24.43 -17.72
C HIS A 57 -10.47 23.56 -16.63
N LEU A 58 -10.52 24.05 -15.39
CA LEU A 58 -11.20 23.36 -14.30
C LEU A 58 -12.71 23.21 -14.59
N GLN A 59 -13.38 24.28 -15.05
CA GLN A 59 -14.80 24.23 -15.39
C GLN A 59 -15.08 23.26 -16.55
N LYS A 60 -14.27 23.30 -17.61
CA LYS A 60 -14.35 22.33 -18.72
C LYS A 60 -14.14 20.89 -18.24
N ALA A 61 -13.17 20.66 -17.36
CA ALA A 61 -12.92 19.34 -16.79
C ALA A 61 -14.12 18.83 -15.97
N VAL A 62 -14.67 19.68 -15.09
CA VAL A 62 -15.88 19.35 -14.30
C VAL A 62 -17.04 18.97 -15.21
N LEU A 63 -17.26 19.73 -16.28
CA LEU A 63 -18.32 19.47 -17.26
C LEU A 63 -18.09 18.13 -17.97
N ASN A 64 -16.89 17.87 -18.48
CA ASN A 64 -16.56 16.59 -19.13
C ASN A 64 -16.74 15.39 -18.19
N VAL A 65 -16.33 15.51 -16.93
CA VAL A 65 -16.52 14.45 -15.92
C VAL A 65 -18.02 14.25 -15.67
N LYS A 66 -18.77 15.32 -15.46
CA LYS A 66 -20.22 15.24 -15.21
C LYS A 66 -20.96 14.59 -16.37
N GLU A 67 -20.70 15.01 -17.60
CA GLU A 67 -21.28 14.42 -18.81
C GLU A 67 -20.93 12.94 -18.94
N LYS A 68 -19.69 12.56 -18.64
CA LYS A 68 -19.26 11.16 -18.69
C LYS A 68 -19.94 10.31 -17.63
N VAL A 69 -20.07 10.78 -16.38
CA VAL A 69 -20.79 10.04 -15.33
C VAL A 69 -22.28 9.94 -15.67
N SER A 70 -22.90 11.01 -16.18
CA SER A 70 -24.34 11.04 -16.48
C SER A 70 -24.79 10.01 -17.53
N GLN A 71 -23.86 9.46 -18.33
CA GLN A 71 -24.13 8.35 -19.24
C GLN A 71 -24.43 7.03 -18.51
N TYR A 72 -24.10 6.93 -17.22
CA TYR A 72 -24.18 5.70 -16.44
C TYR A 72 -25.26 5.82 -15.34
N PRO A 73 -26.41 5.12 -15.45
CA PRO A 73 -27.53 5.22 -14.49
C PRO A 73 -27.23 4.70 -13.09
N GLN A 74 -26.18 3.88 -12.94
CA GLN A 74 -25.71 3.35 -11.67
C GLN A 74 -25.05 4.41 -10.77
N PHE A 75 -24.62 5.54 -11.34
CA PHE A 75 -23.88 6.56 -10.62
C PHE A 75 -24.73 7.80 -10.40
N ILE A 76 -24.80 8.24 -9.14
CA ILE A 76 -25.49 9.47 -8.75
C ILE A 76 -24.43 10.48 -8.38
N ILE A 77 -24.36 11.57 -9.14
CA ILE A 77 -23.40 12.65 -8.93
C ILE A 77 -24.01 13.65 -7.95
N ALA A 78 -23.34 13.90 -6.83
CA ALA A 78 -23.50 15.15 -6.12
C ALA A 78 -22.60 16.19 -6.79
N GLY A 79 -23.19 17.35 -7.09
CA GLY A 79 -22.63 18.38 -7.96
C GLY A 79 -21.24 18.88 -7.57
N PRO A 80 -20.62 19.72 -8.41
CA PRO A 80 -19.28 20.24 -8.13
C PRO A 80 -19.27 21.04 -6.83
N ILE A 81 -18.53 20.55 -5.85
CA ILE A 81 -18.27 21.21 -4.58
C ILE A 81 -17.00 22.06 -4.77
N PRO A 82 -17.11 23.39 -4.92
CA PRO A 82 -15.94 24.24 -5.10
C PRO A 82 -15.12 24.25 -3.80
N GLN A 83 -13.82 24.10 -3.92
CA GLN A 83 -12.91 24.29 -2.80
C GLN A 83 -12.46 25.75 -2.74
N LYS A 84 -12.08 26.19 -1.54
CA LYS A 84 -11.49 27.51 -1.34
C LYS A 84 -10.26 27.66 -2.25
N THR A 85 -10.26 28.67 -3.11
CA THR A 85 -9.11 29.00 -3.95
C THR A 85 -7.90 29.34 -3.09
N ILE A 86 -6.81 28.62 -3.31
CA ILE A 86 -5.55 28.88 -2.62
C ILE A 86 -4.85 30.01 -3.38
N LYS A 87 -4.61 31.13 -2.69
CA LYS A 87 -3.96 32.33 -3.24
C LYS A 87 -2.60 32.51 -2.60
N LYS A 88 -1.52 32.35 -3.36
CA LYS A 88 -0.15 32.60 -2.91
C LYS A 88 0.31 33.92 -3.51
N ARG A 89 0.56 34.93 -2.65
CA ARG A 89 0.99 36.27 -3.06
C ARG A 89 2.47 36.44 -2.79
N PHE A 90 3.19 36.98 -3.77
CA PHE A 90 4.61 37.24 -3.71
C PHE A 90 4.87 38.69 -4.08
N THR A 91 5.78 39.33 -3.35
CA THR A 91 6.12 40.73 -3.56
C THR A 91 7.58 40.83 -3.87
N PHE A 92 7.94 41.29 -5.07
CA PHE A 92 9.34 41.45 -5.47
C PHE A 92 9.65 42.92 -5.72
N LEU A 93 10.91 43.30 -5.58
CA LEU A 93 11.39 44.58 -6.07
C LEU A 93 11.45 44.52 -7.60
N ARG A 94 10.97 45.58 -8.26
CA ARG A 94 11.08 45.69 -9.73
C ARG A 94 12.52 45.97 -10.16
N SER A 95 13.20 46.84 -9.41
CA SER A 95 14.60 47.18 -9.65
C SER A 95 15.53 46.23 -8.88
N PRO A 96 16.65 45.80 -9.48
CA PRO A 96 17.68 45.05 -8.76
C PRO A 96 18.43 45.91 -7.72
N HIS A 97 18.37 47.25 -7.79
CA HIS A 97 19.13 48.13 -6.90
C HIS A 97 18.37 49.42 -6.52
N VAL A 98 18.56 49.86 -5.27
CA VAL A 98 18.12 51.14 -4.66
C VAL A 98 16.61 51.37 -4.51
N ASP A 99 15.77 51.07 -5.51
CA ASP A 99 14.36 51.48 -5.51
C ASP A 99 13.43 50.54 -4.70
N LYS A 100 13.40 50.72 -3.38
CA LYS A 100 12.62 49.87 -2.44
C LYS A 100 11.09 50.03 -2.51
N ASP A 101 10.63 51.19 -2.99
CA ASP A 101 9.20 51.52 -3.10
C ASP A 101 8.60 50.99 -4.41
N SER A 102 9.44 50.68 -5.39
CA SER A 102 9.05 50.05 -6.65
C SER A 102 8.86 48.55 -6.47
N ARG A 103 7.66 48.14 -6.06
CA ARG A 103 7.30 46.72 -5.80
C ARG A 103 6.32 46.17 -6.84
N GLU A 104 6.51 44.92 -7.21
CA GLU A 104 5.60 44.15 -8.04
C GLU A 104 4.95 43.04 -7.23
N GLN A 105 3.66 42.80 -7.50
CA GLN A 105 2.81 41.88 -6.76
C GLN A 105 2.38 40.76 -7.70
N PHE A 106 2.83 39.55 -7.43
CA PHE A 106 2.46 38.36 -8.19
C PHE A 106 1.52 37.49 -7.36
N GLU A 107 0.55 36.87 -8.02
CA GLU A 107 -0.37 35.93 -7.39
C GLU A 107 -0.41 34.61 -8.17
N ILE A 108 -0.17 33.51 -7.48
CA ILE A 108 -0.46 32.16 -7.98
C ILE A 108 -1.78 31.71 -7.36
N ARG A 109 -2.77 31.46 -8.22
CA ARG A 109 -4.09 30.97 -7.83
C ARG A 109 -4.21 29.49 -8.17
N GLN A 110 -4.60 28.68 -7.20
CA GLN A 110 -4.96 27.29 -7.43
C GLN A 110 -6.44 27.11 -7.13
N TYR A 111 -7.17 26.71 -8.16
CA TYR A 111 -8.59 26.40 -8.11
C TYR A 111 -8.74 24.89 -7.89
N GLY A 112 -9.65 24.51 -7.00
CA GLY A 112 -9.94 23.12 -6.67
C GLY A 112 -11.44 22.88 -6.67
N CYS A 113 -11.86 21.68 -7.07
CA CYS A 113 -13.25 21.25 -7.05
C CYS A 113 -13.31 19.77 -6.70
N LYS A 114 -14.32 19.38 -5.91
CA LYS A 114 -14.62 18.00 -5.57
C LYS A 114 -15.93 17.57 -6.23
N LEU A 115 -16.00 16.32 -6.65
CA LEU A 115 -17.20 15.67 -7.14
C LEU A 115 -17.40 14.38 -6.36
N ASP A 116 -18.58 14.22 -5.78
CA ASP A 116 -18.93 13.03 -5.01
C ASP A 116 -19.86 12.15 -5.85
N ILE A 117 -19.49 10.88 -6.02
CA ILE A 117 -20.22 9.90 -6.82
C ILE A 117 -20.71 8.79 -5.91
N PHE A 118 -22.02 8.72 -5.79
CA PHE A 118 -22.75 7.71 -5.02
C PHE A 118 -23.19 6.56 -5.92
N LEU A 119 -23.30 5.39 -5.31
CA LEU A 119 -23.87 4.23 -5.99
C LEU A 119 -25.39 4.23 -5.86
N ASN A 120 -26.07 4.04 -6.98
CA ASN A 120 -27.49 3.74 -6.99
C ASN A 120 -27.71 2.27 -6.62
N SER A 121 -28.37 2.00 -5.49
CA SER A 121 -28.62 0.64 -5.01
C SER A 121 -29.52 -0.20 -5.93
N SER A 122 -30.30 0.43 -6.81
CA SER A 122 -31.23 -0.25 -7.71
C SER A 122 -30.57 -0.87 -8.95
N VAL A 123 -29.35 -0.44 -9.31
CA VAL A 123 -28.66 -0.87 -10.53
C VAL A 123 -27.34 -1.56 -10.18
N SER A 124 -27.13 -2.78 -10.70
CA SER A 124 -25.90 -3.54 -10.45
C SER A 124 -24.69 -2.96 -11.21
N LEU A 125 -23.55 -2.84 -10.53
CA LEU A 125 -22.27 -2.46 -11.16
C LEU A 125 -21.66 -3.60 -11.96
N ARG A 126 -21.27 -3.33 -13.22
CA ARG A 126 -20.35 -4.19 -13.99
C ARG A 126 -18.93 -3.64 -13.90
N GLY A 127 -17.93 -4.52 -13.81
CA GLY A 127 -16.52 -4.12 -13.61
C GLY A 127 -15.95 -3.21 -14.70
N SER A 128 -16.36 -3.40 -15.96
CA SER A 128 -15.91 -2.57 -17.09
C SER A 128 -16.43 -1.12 -17.04
N GLU A 129 -17.52 -0.86 -16.32
CA GLU A 129 -18.16 0.47 -16.33
C GLU A 129 -17.37 1.48 -15.50
N PHE A 130 -16.72 1.02 -14.43
CA PHE A 130 -15.89 1.88 -13.59
C PHE A 130 -14.68 2.42 -14.35
N THR A 131 -13.96 1.54 -15.06
CA THR A 131 -12.79 1.92 -15.87
C THR A 131 -13.19 2.81 -17.05
N ASN A 132 -14.33 2.52 -17.67
CA ASN A 132 -14.88 3.33 -18.76
C ASN A 132 -15.37 4.71 -18.31
N PHE A 133 -15.79 4.87 -17.07
CA PHE A 133 -16.09 6.18 -16.52
C PHE A 133 -14.79 6.97 -16.25
N LEU A 134 -13.77 6.35 -15.64
CA LEU A 134 -12.50 7.04 -15.32
C LEU A 134 -11.72 7.51 -16.56
N SER A 135 -11.99 6.97 -17.75
CA SER A 135 -11.38 7.40 -19.02
C SER A 135 -11.97 8.71 -19.57
N VAL A 136 -12.12 9.72 -18.71
CA VAL A 136 -12.61 11.06 -19.10
C VAL A 136 -11.52 11.81 -19.86
N LYS A 137 -11.90 12.50 -20.95
CA LYS A 137 -11.01 13.44 -21.64
C LYS A 137 -10.86 14.71 -20.81
N LEU A 138 -9.68 14.95 -20.25
CA LEU A 138 -9.40 16.14 -19.45
C LEU A 138 -8.64 17.21 -20.26
N PRO A 139 -8.95 18.50 -20.05
CA PRO A 139 -8.13 19.60 -20.55
C PRO A 139 -6.70 19.58 -20.00
N ARG A 140 -5.78 20.23 -20.69
CA ARG A 140 -4.38 20.35 -20.26
C ARG A 140 -4.28 21.11 -18.92
N PHE A 141 -3.29 20.76 -18.09
CA PHE A 141 -3.03 21.41 -16.79
C PHE A 141 -4.15 21.27 -15.76
N VAL A 142 -4.92 20.18 -15.82
CA VAL A 142 -5.88 19.78 -14.79
C VAL A 142 -5.36 18.51 -14.13
N GLY A 143 -5.15 18.55 -12.82
CA GLY A 143 -4.89 17.38 -12.00
C GLY A 143 -6.18 16.62 -11.70
N PHE A 144 -6.11 15.29 -11.72
CA PHE A 144 -7.23 14.39 -11.44
C PHE A 144 -6.79 13.38 -10.39
N GLU A 145 -7.43 13.44 -9.23
CA GLU A 145 -7.22 12.51 -8.13
C GLU A 145 -8.56 11.90 -7.74
N TYR A 146 -8.55 10.65 -7.31
CA TYR A 146 -9.74 9.99 -6.79
C TYR A 146 -9.41 9.14 -5.58
N TYR A 147 -10.37 9.04 -4.66
CA TYR A 147 -10.29 8.16 -3.51
C TYR A 147 -11.68 7.77 -3.04
N PHE A 148 -11.79 6.64 -2.36
CA PHE A 148 -13.03 6.25 -1.69
C PHE A 148 -13.08 6.88 -0.31
N GLU A 149 -14.19 7.56 0.00
CA GLU A 149 -14.40 8.07 1.35
C GLU A 149 -14.77 6.90 2.27
N GLU A 150 -13.90 6.60 3.23
CA GLU A 150 -14.06 5.43 4.09
C GLU A 150 -15.35 5.51 4.92
N ASN A 151 -16.09 4.39 4.93
CA ASN A 151 -17.11 4.16 5.95
C ASN A 151 -16.40 3.90 7.28
N TYR A 152 -16.06 4.95 8.05
CA TYR A 152 -15.66 4.78 9.44
C TYR A 152 -16.87 4.32 10.26
N LYS A 153 -17.21 3.03 10.17
CA LYS A 153 -18.02 2.36 11.19
C LYS A 153 -17.12 2.29 12.41
N GLY A 154 -17.28 3.26 13.33
CA GLY A 154 -16.58 3.21 14.61
C GLY A 154 -16.74 1.84 15.26
N LEU A 155 -15.72 1.40 16.00
CA LEU A 155 -15.77 0.13 16.73
C LEU A 155 -17.03 0.06 17.57
N LYS A 156 -17.78 -1.04 17.45
CA LYS A 156 -18.97 -1.24 18.28
C LYS A 156 -18.54 -1.28 19.75
N LYS A 157 -19.41 -0.82 20.65
CA LYS A 157 -19.14 -0.80 22.10
C LYS A 157 -18.64 -2.16 22.63
N GLY A 158 -19.17 -3.27 22.10
CA GLY A 158 -18.74 -4.63 22.44
C GLY A 158 -17.31 -4.97 21.96
N GLU A 159 -16.91 -4.49 20.79
CA GLU A 159 -15.55 -4.68 20.25
C GLU A 159 -14.53 -3.89 21.07
N VAL A 160 -14.86 -2.63 21.41
CA VAL A 160 -14.07 -1.81 22.33
C VAL A 160 -13.92 -2.50 23.69
N GLN A 161 -15.01 -3.08 24.21
CA GLN A 161 -14.99 -3.79 25.50
C GLN A 161 -14.15 -5.06 25.43
N ASN A 162 -14.19 -5.81 24.32
CA ASN A 162 -13.34 -6.98 24.10
C ASN A 162 -11.85 -6.62 23.97
N LEU A 163 -11.51 -5.53 23.28
CA LEU A 163 -10.14 -5.00 23.20
C LEU A 163 -9.62 -4.58 24.59
N LYS A 164 -10.47 -3.94 25.39
CA LYS A 164 -10.16 -3.60 26.79
C LYS A 164 -10.01 -4.84 27.66
N LYS A 165 -10.87 -5.85 27.52
CA LYS A 165 -10.77 -7.14 28.23
C LYS A 165 -9.48 -7.91 27.88
N LYS A 166 -9.02 -7.85 26.63
CA LYS A 166 -7.73 -8.44 26.20
C LYS A 166 -6.54 -7.75 26.86
N LYS A 167 -6.62 -6.44 27.15
CA LYS A 167 -5.62 -5.73 27.96
C LYS A 167 -5.83 -6.04 29.45
N LYS A 168 -5.38 -7.21 29.90
CA LYS A 168 -5.23 -7.47 31.34
C LYS A 168 -4.11 -6.58 31.88
N TYR A 169 -4.45 -5.52 32.61
CA TYR A 169 -3.49 -4.72 33.36
C TYR A 169 -2.98 -5.54 34.54
N VAL A 170 -1.97 -6.35 34.28
CA VAL A 170 -1.29 -7.13 35.31
C VAL A 170 0.07 -6.50 35.51
N SER A 171 0.42 -6.25 36.77
CA SER A 171 1.75 -5.74 37.11
C SER A 171 2.82 -6.59 36.44
N LYS A 172 3.82 -5.95 35.81
CA LYS A 172 4.97 -6.62 35.20
C LYS A 172 5.61 -7.62 36.17
N TYR A 173 5.66 -7.27 37.46
CA TYR A 173 6.16 -8.11 38.54
C TYR A 173 5.35 -9.39 38.73
N TYR A 174 4.01 -9.30 38.75
CA TYR A 174 3.14 -10.46 38.89
C TYR A 174 3.29 -11.43 37.70
N THR A 175 3.34 -10.92 36.47
CA THR A 175 3.56 -11.78 35.29
C THR A 175 4.94 -12.45 35.28
N ASN A 176 5.97 -11.77 35.81
CA ASN A 176 7.31 -12.33 35.92
C ASN A 176 7.40 -13.42 37.00
N LEU A 177 6.73 -13.23 38.14
CA LEU A 177 6.64 -14.23 39.20
C LEU A 177 5.83 -15.46 38.76
N LEU A 178 4.65 -15.24 38.17
CA LEU A 178 3.77 -16.30 37.68
C LEU A 178 4.48 -17.18 36.65
N ASN A 179 5.15 -16.55 35.68
CA ASN A 179 5.84 -17.25 34.59
C ASN A 179 7.27 -17.70 34.95
N GLY A 180 7.71 -17.53 36.20
CA GLY A 180 9.11 -17.73 36.58
C GLY A 180 9.62 -19.14 36.29
N LYS A 181 8.82 -20.17 36.61
CA LYS A 181 9.16 -21.58 36.36
C LYS A 181 9.28 -21.88 34.86
N GLU A 182 8.33 -21.40 34.06
CA GLU A 182 8.32 -21.62 32.61
C GLU A 182 9.46 -20.87 31.92
N LYS A 183 9.76 -19.65 32.35
CA LYS A 183 10.91 -18.88 31.85
C LYS A 183 12.21 -19.62 32.12
N LYS A 184 12.41 -20.14 33.34
CA LYS A 184 13.59 -20.92 33.69
C LYS A 184 13.76 -22.11 32.75
N LYS A 185 12.71 -22.89 32.56
CA LYS A 185 12.70 -24.05 31.64
C LYS A 185 13.08 -23.67 30.21
N ILE A 186 12.51 -22.59 29.67
CA ILE A 186 12.79 -22.17 28.28
C ILE A 186 14.21 -21.61 28.15
N VAL A 187 14.70 -20.88 29.15
CA VAL A 187 16.07 -20.35 29.16
C VAL A 187 17.09 -21.49 29.20
N GLU A 188 16.86 -22.52 30.03
CA GLU A 188 17.68 -23.73 30.07
C GLU A 188 17.72 -24.41 28.69
N LEU A 189 16.56 -24.65 28.08
CA LEU A 189 16.46 -25.23 26.73
C LEU A 189 17.13 -24.36 25.65
N LEU A 190 17.11 -23.03 25.78
CA LEU A 190 17.80 -22.13 24.86
C LEU A 190 19.32 -22.21 25.02
N LEU A 191 19.81 -22.30 26.26
CA LEU A 191 21.24 -22.44 26.55
C LEU A 191 21.79 -23.78 26.05
N GLU A 192 21.04 -24.86 26.24
CA GLU A 192 21.37 -26.19 25.68
C GLU A 192 21.52 -26.15 24.14
N ASN A 193 20.71 -25.32 23.46
CA ASN A 193 20.69 -25.20 22.01
C ASN A 193 21.35 -23.90 21.49
N ALA A 194 22.25 -23.29 22.27
CA ALA A 194 22.84 -21.99 21.95
C ALA A 194 23.54 -21.94 20.58
N LYS A 195 24.13 -23.06 20.13
CA LYS A 195 24.78 -23.21 18.82
C LYS A 195 23.84 -22.85 17.65
N TYR A 196 22.54 -23.11 17.80
CA TYR A 196 21.55 -22.97 16.72
C TYR A 196 20.71 -21.69 16.84
N MET A 197 21.07 -20.77 17.73
CA MET A 197 20.29 -19.54 17.90
C MET A 197 20.60 -18.52 16.77
N ASN A 198 19.64 -17.67 16.43
CA ASN A 198 19.80 -16.61 15.41
C ASN A 198 20.33 -15.29 16.00
N VAL A 199 20.29 -15.12 17.31
CA VAL A 199 20.69 -13.90 18.02
C VAL A 199 21.94 -14.20 18.83
N ARG A 200 22.87 -13.24 18.92
CA ARG A 200 24.04 -13.37 19.79
C ARG A 200 23.58 -13.34 21.26
N LEU A 201 24.02 -14.30 22.06
CA LEU A 201 23.72 -14.32 23.49
C LEU A 201 24.22 -13.05 24.18
N PRO A 202 23.45 -12.50 25.15
CA PRO A 202 23.98 -11.46 26.02
C PRO A 202 25.21 -11.97 26.78
N ARG A 203 26.15 -11.08 27.11
CA ARG A 203 27.37 -11.45 27.87
C ARG A 203 27.02 -12.10 29.22
N ASN A 204 25.91 -11.67 29.82
CA ASN A 204 25.41 -12.23 31.06
C ASN A 204 24.14 -13.07 30.81
N VAL A 205 24.18 -14.34 31.21
CA VAL A 205 23.06 -15.29 31.06
C VAL A 205 21.78 -14.78 31.75
N TYR A 206 21.92 -14.05 32.85
CA TYR A 206 20.78 -13.50 33.60
C TYR A 206 19.96 -12.48 32.80
N ASP A 207 20.53 -11.87 31.74
CA ASP A 207 19.80 -10.94 30.88
C ASP A 207 18.66 -11.62 30.11
N LEU A 208 18.71 -12.94 29.91
CA LEU A 208 17.63 -13.70 29.28
C LEU A 208 16.32 -13.66 30.09
N TYR A 209 16.42 -13.60 31.42
CA TYR A 209 15.26 -13.55 32.30
C TYR A 209 14.50 -12.21 32.25
N LYS A 210 15.14 -11.15 31.74
CA LYS A 210 14.50 -9.85 31.54
C LYS A 210 13.43 -9.89 30.44
N PHE A 211 13.53 -10.83 29.50
CA PHE A 211 12.56 -10.95 28.40
C PHE A 211 11.21 -11.51 28.89
N PRO A 212 10.08 -11.03 28.33
CA PRO A 212 8.78 -11.66 28.51
C PRO A 212 8.76 -13.12 28.01
N LEU A 213 7.90 -13.95 28.62
CA LEU A 213 7.79 -15.37 28.31
C LEU A 213 7.53 -15.64 26.82
N HIS A 214 6.62 -14.90 26.19
CA HIS A 214 6.29 -15.08 24.77
C HIS A 214 7.48 -14.79 23.84
N ILE A 215 8.38 -13.89 24.22
CA ILE A 215 9.61 -13.61 23.46
C ILE A 215 10.58 -14.78 23.58
N LEU A 216 10.75 -15.32 24.79
CA LEU A 216 11.58 -16.51 25.02
C LEU A 216 11.04 -17.73 24.25
N GLN A 217 9.72 -17.95 24.24
CA GLN A 217 9.07 -18.98 23.44
C GLN A 217 9.33 -18.81 21.94
N HIS A 218 9.25 -17.57 21.44
CA HIS A 218 9.54 -17.25 20.05
C HIS A 218 11.00 -17.59 19.69
N TYR A 219 11.96 -17.19 20.53
CA TYR A 219 13.37 -17.53 20.31
C TYR A 219 13.61 -19.03 20.33
N TYR A 220 13.01 -19.75 21.29
CA TYR A 220 13.13 -21.20 21.36
C TYR A 220 12.59 -21.87 20.10
N LYS A 221 11.40 -21.45 19.63
CA LYS A 221 10.82 -21.94 18.37
C LYS A 221 11.78 -21.74 17.19
N LYS A 222 12.36 -20.55 17.05
CA LYS A 222 13.32 -20.23 15.97
C LYS A 222 14.60 -21.05 16.07
N THR A 223 15.13 -21.25 17.27
CA THR A 223 16.30 -22.11 17.52
C THR A 223 16.02 -23.57 17.13
N MET A 224 14.82 -24.09 17.42
CA MET A 224 14.44 -25.45 17.04
C MET A 224 14.22 -25.61 15.53
N GLU A 225 13.59 -24.63 14.87
CA GLU A 225 13.47 -24.59 13.40
C GLU A 225 14.86 -24.65 12.75
N LYS A 226 15.80 -23.86 13.26
CA LYS A 226 17.18 -23.87 12.78
C LYS A 226 17.88 -25.19 13.07
N LYS A 227 17.82 -25.70 14.30
CA LYS A 227 18.39 -27.01 14.67
C LYS A 227 17.91 -28.12 13.73
N LYS A 228 16.60 -28.15 13.43
CA LYS A 228 16.00 -29.08 12.47
C LYS A 228 16.64 -28.94 11.08
N TRP A 229 16.75 -27.72 10.57
CA TRP A 229 17.40 -27.46 9.28
C TRP A 229 18.86 -27.92 9.23
N TYR A 230 19.65 -27.72 10.30
CA TYR A 230 21.04 -28.20 10.36
C TYR A 230 21.14 -29.73 10.31
N HIS A 231 20.26 -30.44 11.02
CA HIS A 231 20.23 -31.91 10.98
C HIS A 231 19.79 -32.45 9.61
N GLU A 232 18.83 -31.79 8.95
CA GLU A 232 18.37 -32.17 7.60
C GLU A 232 19.43 -31.94 6.51
N ASN A 233 20.39 -31.03 6.74
CA ASN A 233 21.41 -30.62 5.76
C ASN A 233 22.84 -30.96 6.22
N GLU A 234 23.00 -31.97 7.08
CA GLU A 234 24.28 -32.29 7.73
C GLU A 234 25.43 -32.52 6.73
N ASP A 235 25.18 -33.22 5.63
CA ASP A 235 26.18 -33.51 4.60
C ASP A 235 26.62 -32.25 3.84
N LEU A 236 25.68 -31.32 3.59
CA LEU A 236 25.98 -30.02 2.99
C LEU A 236 26.83 -29.16 3.93
N MET A 237 26.56 -29.22 5.24
CA MET A 237 27.31 -28.46 6.24
C MET A 237 28.73 -29.02 6.41
N LYS A 238 28.91 -30.34 6.44
CA LYS A 238 30.24 -30.99 6.43
C LYS A 238 31.07 -30.56 5.22
N LYS A 239 30.43 -30.46 4.05
CA LYS A 239 31.07 -29.99 2.82
C LYS A 239 31.49 -28.51 2.91
N ILE A 240 30.63 -27.63 3.44
CA ILE A 240 30.94 -26.21 3.62
C ILE A 240 32.08 -26.02 4.64
N GLU A 241 32.05 -26.75 5.76
CA GLU A 241 33.11 -26.69 6.78
C GLU A 241 34.45 -27.14 6.18
N SER A 242 34.48 -28.25 5.41
CA SER A 242 35.71 -28.70 4.74
C SER A 242 36.30 -27.67 3.76
N LEU A 243 35.46 -26.88 3.10
CA LEU A 243 35.88 -25.83 2.16
C LEU A 243 36.35 -24.54 2.85
N SER A 244 36.10 -24.39 4.15
CA SER A 244 36.46 -23.19 4.92
C SER A 244 37.81 -23.28 5.65
N PHE A 245 38.41 -24.48 5.66
CA PHE A 245 39.72 -24.75 6.27
C PHE A 245 40.88 -24.80 5.25
N ASP A 246 40.57 -24.71 3.94
CA ASP A 246 41.52 -24.47 2.85
C ASP A 246 41.57 -22.96 2.51
#